data_AF-A0A352JPU1-F1
#
_entry.id   AF-A0A352JPU1-F1
#
_cell.length_a   1.000
_cell.length_b   1.000
_cell.length_c   1.000
_cell.angle_alpha   90.00
_cell.angle_beta   90.00
_cell.angle_gamma   90.00
#
_symmetry.space_group_name_H-M   'P 1'
#
loop_
_entity.id
_entity.type
_entity.pdbx_description
1 polymer ?
#
loop_
_entity_poly.entity_id
_entity_poly.type
_entity_poly.pdbx_seq_one_letter_code
_entity_poly.pdbx_strand_id
1 'polypeptide(L)'
;DGTIGQPIIGHSSSPSYQVDAGFWTGVTTGPSGCIYVIGDANNSSTFTGLDVTYSVRYFKGGPHPFYSCECTPGNTWYVSGDVNGSCSFTGLDVTYMVRYFKGGPGPIACPNCPPGGLLAPLAPDNPVIEAKSKLNSGATE
;
A
#
# COMPACT_ATOMS: atom_id res chain seq x y z
N ASP A 1 4.05 20.83 43.71
CA ASP A 1 4.10 19.35 43.73
C ASP A 1 3.57 18.86 42.39
N GLY A 2 4.41 18.14 41.62
CA GLY A 2 4.01 17.47 40.39
C GLY A 2 4.32 18.20 39.08
N THR A 3 5.60 18.29 38.71
CA THR A 3 6.01 18.52 37.32
C THR A 3 5.65 17.28 36.50
N ILE A 4 4.51 17.34 35.83
CA ILE A 4 4.09 16.36 34.81
C ILE A 4 5.10 16.40 33.66
N GLY A 5 5.68 15.24 33.37
CA GLY A 5 6.86 15.07 32.52
C GLY A 5 6.73 15.75 31.16
N GLN A 6 7.75 16.55 30.82
CA GLN A 6 7.96 16.97 29.45
C GLN A 6 8.21 15.73 28.58
N PRO A 7 7.59 15.60 27.40
CA PRO A 7 7.98 14.55 26.47
C PRO A 7 9.44 14.78 26.07
N ILE A 8 10.32 13.85 26.41
CA ILE A 8 11.64 13.75 25.79
C ILE A 8 11.40 13.20 24.39
N ILE A 9 11.06 14.07 23.46
CA ILE A 9 11.17 13.79 22.04
C ILE A 9 12.67 13.76 21.73
N GLY A 10 13.24 12.56 21.69
CA GLY A 10 14.57 12.38 21.12
C GLY A 10 14.51 12.81 19.65
N HIS A 11 15.12 13.95 19.33
CA HIS A 11 15.23 14.42 17.97
C HIS A 11 16.22 13.51 17.22
N SER A 12 15.72 12.50 16.51
CA SER A 12 16.47 11.88 15.42
C SER A 12 15.97 12.51 14.12
N SER A 13 16.74 13.45 13.59
CA SER A 13 16.52 14.00 12.26
C SER A 13 17.43 13.28 11.28
N SER A 14 16.87 12.37 10.49
CA SER A 14 17.51 11.90 9.27
C SER A 14 17.02 12.79 8.12
N PRO A 15 17.87 13.24 7.19
CA PRO A 15 17.40 14.01 6.02
C PRO A 15 16.40 13.25 5.13
N SER A 16 16.22 11.95 5.38
CA SER A 16 15.28 11.06 4.69
C SER A 16 13.97 10.77 5.45
N TYR A 17 13.83 11.15 6.72
CA TYR A 17 12.62 10.86 7.51
C TYR A 17 12.24 12.02 8.41
N GLN A 18 11.03 12.55 8.22
CA GLN A 18 10.41 13.50 9.14
C GLN A 18 9.64 12.70 10.21
N VAL A 19 9.96 12.93 11.48
CA VAL A 19 9.15 12.45 12.61
C VAL A 19 8.21 13.58 13.04
N ASP A 20 7.03 13.62 12.45
CA ASP A 20 5.99 14.57 12.85
C ASP A 20 5.37 14.10 14.17
N ALA A 21 5.68 14.82 15.25
CA ALA A 21 5.03 14.65 16.55
C ALA A 21 3.80 15.56 16.62
N GLY A 22 2.63 15.02 16.24
CA GLY A 22 1.35 15.74 16.23
C GLY A 22 0.18 14.90 16.75
N PHE A 23 -0.84 15.59 17.27
CA PHE A 23 -2.12 15.01 17.70
C PHE A 23 -3.07 14.88 16.50
N TRP A 24 -3.32 13.65 16.04
CA TRP A 24 -4.15 13.37 14.87
C TRP A 24 -5.63 13.66 15.13
N THR A 25 -6.13 14.80 14.65
CA THR A 25 -7.56 15.06 14.51
C THR A 25 -7.91 15.10 13.02
N GLY A 26 -8.64 14.08 12.56
CA GLY A 26 -9.26 14.06 11.23
C GLY A 26 -8.47 13.32 10.14
N VAL A 27 -8.78 12.03 9.95
CA VAL A 27 -8.66 11.37 8.64
C VAL A 27 -9.58 12.14 7.69
N THR A 28 -9.01 12.85 6.72
CA THR A 28 -9.78 13.38 5.60
C THR A 28 -10.16 12.21 4.69
N THR A 29 -11.41 11.76 4.77
CA THR A 29 -12.01 10.82 3.82
C THR A 29 -12.25 11.52 2.47
N GLY A 30 -11.18 11.77 1.71
CA GLY A 30 -11.21 11.69 0.24
C GLY A 30 -11.22 10.21 -0.18
N PRO A 31 -11.44 9.86 -1.48
CA PRO A 31 -11.63 8.46 -1.90
C PRO A 31 -10.54 7.59 -1.29
N SER A 32 -10.95 6.78 -0.32
CA SER A 32 -10.12 6.35 0.81
C SER A 32 -9.05 5.38 0.35
N GLY A 33 -7.81 5.89 0.23
CA GLY A 33 -6.66 5.04 0.00
C GLY A 33 -6.53 4.07 1.17
N CYS A 34 -6.70 2.79 0.91
CA CYS A 34 -6.57 1.77 1.93
C CYS A 34 -5.12 1.59 2.34
N ILE A 35 -4.88 1.34 3.63
CA ILE A 35 -3.53 1.05 4.12
C ILE A 35 -3.29 -0.45 3.99
N TYR A 36 -2.45 -0.84 3.04
CA TYR A 36 -2.06 -2.23 2.80
C TYR A 36 -0.70 -2.31 2.09
N VAL A 37 -0.08 -3.48 2.14
CA VAL A 37 1.12 -3.81 1.35
C VAL A 37 0.68 -4.58 0.10
N ILE A 38 1.12 -4.13 -1.08
CA ILE A 38 0.76 -4.79 -2.34
C ILE A 38 1.37 -6.20 -2.36
N GLY A 39 0.54 -7.22 -2.60
CA GLY A 39 0.93 -8.62 -2.61
C GLY A 39 0.88 -9.32 -1.24
N ASP A 40 0.67 -8.61 -0.14
CA ASP A 40 0.53 -9.18 1.21
C ASP A 40 -0.88 -9.75 1.44
N ALA A 41 -1.17 -10.87 0.80
CA ALA A 41 -2.47 -11.53 0.88
C ALA A 41 -2.70 -12.17 2.26
N ASN A 42 -1.63 -12.56 2.96
CA ASN A 42 -1.72 -13.27 4.24
C ASN A 42 -1.59 -12.38 5.49
N ASN A 43 -1.44 -11.06 5.31
CA ASN A 43 -1.31 -10.07 6.37
C ASN A 43 -0.05 -10.25 7.24
N SER A 44 1.08 -10.55 6.58
CA SER A 44 2.41 -10.64 7.20
C SER A 44 3.21 -9.34 7.14
N SER A 45 2.64 -8.27 6.56
CA SER A 45 3.32 -7.01 6.24
C SER A 45 4.47 -7.14 5.23
N THR A 46 4.56 -8.28 4.53
CA THR A 46 5.61 -8.57 3.56
C THR A 46 5.02 -9.27 2.34
N PHE A 47 5.61 -9.09 1.17
CA PHE A 47 5.21 -9.80 -0.04
C PHE A 47 6.21 -10.92 -0.36
N THR A 48 5.82 -12.17 -0.12
CA THR A 48 6.67 -13.36 -0.25
C THR A 48 5.96 -14.51 -0.98
N GLY A 49 6.65 -15.63 -1.18
CA GLY A 49 6.04 -16.85 -1.73
C GLY A 49 4.91 -17.44 -0.86
N LEU A 50 4.82 -17.05 0.42
CA LEU A 50 3.71 -17.48 1.29
C LEU A 50 2.39 -16.82 0.89
N ASP A 51 2.42 -15.61 0.34
CA ASP A 51 1.23 -14.91 -0.15
C ASP A 51 0.65 -15.58 -1.40
N VAL A 52 1.53 -16.12 -2.26
CA VAL A 52 1.11 -16.95 -3.40
C VAL A 52 0.38 -18.20 -2.90
N THR A 53 0.96 -18.87 -1.91
CA THR A 53 0.39 -20.10 -1.33
C THR A 53 -0.94 -19.82 -0.65
N TYR A 54 -1.03 -18.71 0.09
CA TYR A 54 -2.26 -18.24 0.72
C TYR A 54 -3.34 -17.92 -0.31
N SER A 55 -2.99 -17.22 -1.39
CA SER A 55 -3.91 -16.88 -2.49
C SER A 55 -4.47 -18.13 -3.16
N VAL A 56 -3.62 -19.13 -3.45
CA VAL A 56 -4.09 -20.43 -3.97
C VAL A 56 -5.03 -21.12 -2.99
N ARG A 57 -4.72 -21.11 -1.70
CA ARG A 57 -5.58 -21.69 -0.66
C ARG A 57 -6.94 -20.99 -0.61
N TYR A 58 -6.97 -19.66 -0.69
CA TYR A 58 -8.20 -18.87 -0.76
C TYR A 58 -9.07 -19.31 -1.94
N PHE A 59 -8.54 -19.36 -3.17
CA PHE A 59 -9.30 -19.79 -4.35
C PHE A 59 -9.75 -21.26 -4.31
N LYS A 60 -9.16 -22.08 -3.44
CA LYS A 60 -9.60 -23.47 -3.17
C LYS A 60 -10.61 -23.58 -2.03
N GLY A 61 -11.20 -22.47 -1.58
CA GLY A 61 -12.20 -22.43 -0.50
C GLY A 61 -11.61 -22.19 0.89
N GLY A 62 -10.39 -21.65 0.96
CA GLY A 62 -9.78 -21.22 2.21
C GLY A 62 -10.37 -19.92 2.78
N PRO A 63 -9.82 -19.43 3.90
CA PRO A 63 -10.20 -18.14 4.48
C PRO A 63 -10.00 -16.99 3.50
N HIS A 64 -10.87 -15.99 3.57
CA HIS A 64 -10.75 -14.77 2.77
C HIS A 64 -9.60 -13.89 3.26
N PRO A 65 -8.92 -13.14 2.37
CA PRO A 65 -7.90 -12.17 2.75
C PRO A 65 -8.43 -11.13 3.73
N PHE A 66 -7.54 -10.65 4.61
CA PHE A 66 -7.88 -9.67 5.65
C PHE A 66 -8.13 -8.28 5.08
N TYR A 67 -7.32 -7.87 4.10
CA TYR A 67 -7.43 -6.56 3.48
C TYR A 67 -8.53 -6.54 2.41
N SER A 68 -9.71 -6.05 2.79
CA SER A 68 -10.78 -5.72 1.87
C SER A 68 -11.13 -4.24 1.94
N CYS A 69 -11.38 -3.64 0.79
CA CYS A 69 -11.54 -2.20 0.66
C CYS A 69 -12.62 -1.83 -0.34
N GLU A 70 -13.51 -0.93 0.08
CA GLU A 70 -14.45 -0.28 -0.81
C GLU A 70 -13.78 0.97 -1.41
N CYS A 71 -13.37 0.88 -2.67
CA CYS A 71 -12.66 1.99 -3.33
C CYS A 71 -13.47 2.63 -4.48
N THR A 72 -14.61 2.03 -4.82
CA THR A 72 -15.70 2.73 -5.52
C THR A 72 -17.03 2.42 -4.81
N PRO A 73 -18.01 3.33 -4.82
CA PRO A 73 -19.27 3.11 -4.11
C PRO A 73 -19.93 1.78 -4.48
N GLY A 74 -20.14 0.92 -3.49
CA GLY A 74 -20.77 -0.40 -3.64
C GLY A 74 -19.86 -1.52 -4.15
N ASN A 75 -18.56 -1.28 -4.36
CA ASN A 75 -17.62 -2.33 -4.80
C ASN A 75 -16.47 -2.48 -3.80
N THR A 76 -16.41 -3.66 -3.17
CA THR A 76 -15.36 -4.04 -2.23
C THR A 76 -14.44 -5.09 -2.84
N TRP A 77 -13.13 -4.87 -2.77
CA TRP A 77 -12.11 -5.75 -3.36
C TRP A 77 -11.07 -6.20 -2.34
N TYR A 78 -10.43 -7.35 -2.60
CA TYR A 78 -9.26 -7.80 -1.85
C TYR A 78 -7.99 -7.15 -2.39
N VAL A 79 -7.73 -5.92 -1.94
CA VAL A 79 -6.74 -5.02 -2.55
C VAL A 79 -5.29 -5.47 -2.37
N SER A 80 -4.96 -6.21 -1.32
CA SER A 80 -3.60 -6.74 -1.16
C SER A 80 -3.31 -7.93 -2.08
N GLY A 81 -4.35 -8.60 -2.58
CA GLY A 81 -4.24 -9.72 -3.52
C GLY A 81 -4.21 -9.29 -4.99
N ASP A 82 -4.72 -8.11 -5.34
CA ASP A 82 -4.64 -7.56 -6.69
C ASP A 82 -3.24 -7.01 -6.95
N VAL A 83 -2.47 -7.74 -7.74
CA VAL A 83 -1.07 -7.40 -8.06
C VAL A 83 -0.86 -7.14 -9.55
N ASN A 84 -1.92 -7.24 -10.36
CA ASN A 84 -1.87 -6.94 -11.79
C ASN A 84 -2.59 -5.62 -12.14
N GLY A 85 -3.15 -4.93 -11.15
CA GLY A 85 -3.81 -3.63 -11.28
C GLY A 85 -5.20 -3.70 -11.90
N SER A 86 -5.87 -4.86 -11.83
CA SER A 86 -7.18 -5.07 -12.45
C SER A 86 -8.36 -4.62 -11.57
N CYS A 87 -8.09 -4.18 -10.34
CA CYS A 87 -9.10 -3.88 -9.33
C CYS A 87 -10.01 -5.09 -9.05
N SER A 88 -9.44 -6.29 -9.10
CA SER A 88 -10.10 -7.54 -8.77
C SER A 88 -9.06 -8.56 -8.33
N PHE A 89 -9.43 -9.45 -7.40
CA PHE A 89 -8.54 -10.51 -6.95
C PHE A 89 -8.95 -11.86 -7.55
N THR A 90 -8.15 -12.38 -8.47
CA THR A 90 -8.45 -13.58 -9.26
C THR A 90 -7.24 -14.52 -9.38
N GLY A 91 -7.41 -15.66 -10.06
CA GLY A 91 -6.28 -16.55 -10.38
C GLY A 91 -5.22 -15.93 -11.31
N LEU A 92 -5.55 -14.83 -12.01
CA LEU A 92 -4.57 -14.08 -12.81
C LEU A 92 -3.53 -13.38 -11.93
N ASP A 93 -3.95 -12.88 -10.77
CA ASP A 93 -3.08 -12.27 -9.78
C ASP A 93 -2.08 -13.28 -9.24
N VAL A 94 -2.54 -14.49 -8.92
CA VAL A 94 -1.65 -15.59 -8.49
C VAL A 94 -0.58 -15.88 -9.54
N THR A 95 -0.97 -15.93 -10.81
CA THR A 95 -0.04 -16.15 -11.93
C THR A 95 0.96 -14.97 -12.04
N TYR A 96 0.49 -13.75 -11.83
CA TYR A 96 1.32 -12.54 -11.82
C TYR A 96 2.31 -12.55 -10.65
N MET A 97 1.89 -12.90 -9.44
CA MET A 97 2.77 -13.04 -8.26
C MET A 97 3.89 -14.05 -8.52
N VAL A 98 3.56 -15.22 -9.08
CA VAL A 98 4.56 -16.24 -9.45
C VAL A 98 5.53 -15.68 -10.49
N ARG A 99 5.04 -14.96 -11.51
CA ARG A 99 5.88 -14.33 -12.51
C ARG A 99 6.83 -13.31 -11.89
N TYR A 100 6.36 -12.49 -10.95
CA TYR A 100 7.19 -11.54 -10.20
C TYR A 100 8.34 -12.24 -9.48
N PHE A 101 8.06 -13.29 -8.70
CA PHE A 101 9.11 -14.04 -7.99
C PHE A 101 10.09 -14.78 -8.92
N LYS A 102 9.75 -14.94 -10.20
CA LYS A 102 10.66 -15.48 -11.23
C LYS A 102 11.45 -14.38 -11.97
N GLY A 103 11.46 -13.14 -11.47
CA GLY A 103 12.16 -12.01 -12.06
C GLY A 103 11.31 -11.18 -13.04
N GLY A 104 9.98 -11.30 -12.96
CA GLY A 104 9.06 -10.49 -13.74
C GLY A 104 8.89 -9.06 -13.22
N PRO A 105 8.01 -8.26 -13.85
CA PRO A 105 7.68 -6.92 -13.38
C PRO A 105 7.13 -6.91 -11.95
N GLY A 106 7.35 -5.81 -11.24
CA GLY A 106 6.84 -5.59 -9.89
C GLY A 106 5.30 -5.64 -9.80
N PRO A 107 4.76 -5.86 -8.59
CA PRO A 107 3.32 -5.87 -8.36
C PRO A 107 2.70 -4.49 -8.58
N ILE A 108 1.52 -4.45 -9.20
CA ILE A 108 0.78 -3.24 -9.55
C ILE A 108 -0.51 -3.22 -8.73
N ALA A 109 -0.73 -2.15 -7.96
CA ALA A 109 -1.97 -1.94 -7.23
C ALA A 109 -3.11 -1.49 -8.16
N CYS A 110 -4.36 -1.74 -7.73
CA CYS A 110 -5.55 -1.16 -8.33
C CYS A 110 -5.44 0.38 -8.44
N PRO A 111 -5.56 0.97 -9.63
CA PRO A 111 -5.49 2.42 -9.81
C PRO A 111 -6.60 3.18 -9.07
N ASN A 112 -7.76 2.54 -8.90
CA ASN A 112 -8.89 3.10 -8.15
C ASN A 112 -8.73 2.96 -6.62
N CYS A 113 -7.71 2.24 -6.16
CA CYS A 113 -7.46 1.99 -4.75
C CYS A 113 -5.96 1.96 -4.44
N PRO A 114 -5.24 3.09 -4.61
CA PRO A 114 -3.82 3.10 -4.30
C PRO A 114 -3.60 2.88 -2.79
N PRO A 115 -2.49 2.20 -2.41
CA PRO A 115 -2.15 2.04 -1.00
C PRO A 115 -1.88 3.41 -0.36
N GLY A 116 -2.62 3.73 0.70
CA GLY A 116 -2.56 4.99 1.44
C GLY A 116 -1.37 5.12 2.41
N GLY A 117 -0.28 4.37 2.21
CA GLY A 117 0.86 4.34 3.14
C GLY A 117 2.21 4.11 2.47
N LEU A 118 3.28 4.53 3.16
CA LEU A 118 4.70 4.46 2.79
C LEU A 118 5.28 3.02 2.66
N LEU A 119 4.43 1.98 2.69
CA LEU A 119 4.82 0.56 2.67
C LEU A 119 4.61 -0.08 1.30
N ALA A 120 4.81 0.66 0.21
CA ALA A 120 5.02 0.03 -1.08
C ALA A 120 6.29 -0.84 -0.99
N PRO A 121 6.28 -2.11 -1.45
CA PRO A 121 7.50 -2.88 -1.56
C PRO A 121 8.50 -2.07 -2.38
N LEU A 122 9.66 -1.76 -1.80
CA LEU A 122 10.78 -1.20 -2.53
C LEU A 122 11.12 -2.21 -3.63
N ALA A 123 10.66 -1.95 -4.86
CA ALA A 123 11.14 -2.67 -6.01
C ALA A 123 12.67 -2.54 -6.03
N PRO A 124 13.44 -3.62 -6.25
CA PRO A 124 14.86 -3.48 -6.51
C PRO A 124 15.01 -2.57 -7.74
N ASP A 125 15.58 -1.39 -7.49
CA ASP A 125 16.19 -0.46 -8.43
C ASP A 125 15.56 -0.34 -9.84
N ASN A 126 14.41 0.32 -9.93
CA ASN A 126 14.06 1.07 -11.13
C ASN A 126 14.08 2.57 -10.78
N PRO A 127 14.85 3.44 -11.47
CA PRO A 127 14.95 4.83 -11.11
C PRO A 127 13.56 5.47 -11.07
N VAL A 128 13.29 6.05 -9.91
CA VAL A 128 12.09 6.82 -9.56
C VAL A 128 11.65 7.63 -10.78
N ILE A 129 10.54 7.24 -11.40
CA ILE A 129 9.79 8.17 -12.23
C ILE A 129 9.26 9.20 -11.24
N GLU A 130 10.04 10.25 -11.09
CA GLU A 130 9.68 11.48 -10.41
C GLU A 130 8.29 11.84 -10.93
N ALA A 131 7.28 11.62 -10.09
CA ALA A 131 5.94 12.10 -10.32
C ALA A 131 6.05 13.62 -10.30
N LYS A 132 6.38 14.20 -11.47
CA LYS A 132 6.23 15.63 -11.72
C LYS A 132 4.74 15.90 -11.70
N SER A 133 4.25 16.09 -10.48
CA SER A 133 3.10 16.92 -10.18
C SER A 133 3.35 18.27 -10.86
N LYS A 134 2.92 18.40 -12.12
CA LYS A 134 2.72 19.70 -12.75
C LYS A 134 1.48 20.30 -12.08
N LEU A 135 1.70 20.88 -10.91
CA LEU A 135 0.78 21.83 -10.32
C LEU A 135 0.70 23.02 -11.28
N ASN A 136 -0.47 23.19 -11.91
CA ASN A 136 -0.82 24.42 -12.59
C ASN A 136 -0.63 25.60 -11.62
N SER A 137 0.28 26.50 -11.94
CA SER A 137 0.23 27.86 -11.45
C SER A 137 0.49 28.78 -12.62
N GLY A 138 -0.60 29.33 -13.16
CA GLY A 138 -0.52 30.49 -14.03
C GLY A 138 -0.04 31.68 -13.20
N ALA A 139 1.06 32.27 -13.61
CA ALA A 139 1.49 33.59 -13.17
C ALA A 139 2.17 34.31 -14.34
N THR A 140 1.47 35.35 -14.81
CA THR A 140 1.96 36.63 -15.32
C THR A 140 2.96 36.65 -16.49
N GLU A 141 2.47 37.14 -17.64
CA GLU A 141 3.05 38.28 -18.38
C GLU A 141 1.92 39.22 -18.82
#